data_AF-A0A7V9I586-F1
#
_entry.id   AF-A0A7V9I586-F1
#
_cell.length_a   1.000
_cell.length_b   1.000
_cell.length_c   1.000
_cell.angle_alpha   90.00
_cell.angle_beta   90.00
_cell.angle_gamma   90.00
#
_symmetry.space_group_name_H-M   'P 1'
#
loop_
_entity.id
_entity.type
_entity.pdbx_description
1 polymer ?
#
loop_
_entity_poly.entity_id
_entity_poly.type
_entity_poly.pdbx_seq_one_letter_code
_entity_poly.pdbx_strand_id
1 'polypeptide(L)'
;MDLVVAGLGNPGRQYERTRHNAGWLVLDELARRQDGSFRGKFSGQLAETRLDERKLALVKPETFMNDSGRPIGAAVRFFKVDAGAVLVVHDDVDLDTGRLQARLGGGLGGHNGLRSIAQALGTNDFLRLRIGVGRPGRGDRRSVADYVLSGFDAEVDVNELIGRAADAVETLARDGLEETQRRYN
;
A
#
# COMPACT_ATOMS: atom_id res chain seq x y z
N MET A 1 7.96 -14.70 -9.41
CA MET A 1 7.10 -13.54 -9.11
C MET A 1 8.00 -12.34 -9.25
N ASP A 2 7.61 -11.31 -9.98
CA ASP A 2 8.50 -10.17 -10.26
C ASP A 2 8.39 -9.10 -9.17
N LEU A 3 7.19 -8.92 -8.61
CA LEU A 3 6.95 -7.97 -7.54
C LEU A 3 5.84 -8.48 -6.60
N VAL A 4 6.05 -8.36 -5.29
CA VAL A 4 4.99 -8.49 -4.28
C VAL A 4 4.52 -7.09 -3.93
N VAL A 5 3.27 -6.77 -4.23
CA VAL A 5 2.63 -5.48 -3.90
C VAL A 5 1.74 -5.69 -2.68
N ALA A 6 2.14 -5.14 -1.54
CA ALA A 6 1.41 -5.23 -0.29
C ALA A 6 0.66 -3.93 0.02
N GLY A 7 -0.67 -3.99 0.09
CA GLY A 7 -1.50 -2.86 0.48
C GLY A 7 -1.80 -2.90 1.97
N LEU A 8 -1.53 -1.82 2.69
CA LEU A 8 -1.90 -1.68 4.09
C LEU A 8 -3.34 -1.17 4.25
N GLY A 9 -4.00 -1.64 5.30
CA GLY A 9 -5.40 -1.37 5.61
C GLY A 9 -5.90 -2.27 6.74
N ASN A 10 -7.12 -2.01 7.18
CA ASN A 10 -7.82 -2.79 8.20
C ASN A 10 -8.99 -3.59 7.61
N PRO A 11 -9.22 -4.84 8.07
CA PRO A 11 -10.36 -5.64 7.65
C PRO A 11 -11.68 -5.17 8.27
N GLY A 12 -12.76 -5.30 7.51
CA GLY A 12 -14.13 -5.05 7.97
C GLY A 12 -14.81 -3.86 7.29
N ARG A 13 -16.13 -3.95 7.11
CA ARG A 13 -16.94 -2.99 6.33
C ARG A 13 -16.77 -1.53 6.75
N GLN A 14 -16.59 -1.28 8.05
CA GLN A 14 -16.41 0.06 8.59
C GLN A 14 -15.14 0.76 8.09
N TYR A 15 -14.14 0.03 7.62
CA TYR A 15 -12.86 0.59 7.17
C TYR A 15 -12.73 0.71 5.66
N GLU A 16 -13.63 0.11 4.88
CA GLU A 16 -13.52 -0.06 3.41
C GLU A 16 -13.22 1.24 2.66
N ARG A 17 -13.69 2.39 3.16
CA ARG A 17 -13.53 3.69 2.52
C ARG A 17 -12.79 4.71 3.40
N THR A 18 -11.99 4.24 4.35
CA THR A 18 -11.19 5.11 5.23
C THR A 18 -9.87 5.46 4.57
N ARG A 19 -9.26 6.57 5.00
CA ARG A 19 -7.91 6.97 4.56
C ARG A 19 -6.89 5.84 4.79
N HIS A 20 -7.01 5.14 5.92
CA HIS A 20 -6.10 4.05 6.29
C HIS A 20 -6.20 2.82 5.38
N ASN A 21 -7.29 2.67 4.62
CA ASN A 21 -7.46 1.61 3.64
C ASN A 21 -7.05 2.03 2.22
N ALA A 22 -6.39 3.18 2.04
CA ALA A 22 -5.91 3.61 0.73
C ALA A 22 -5.05 2.54 0.03
N GLY A 23 -4.19 1.84 0.78
CA GLY A 23 -3.40 0.73 0.23
C GLY A 23 -4.27 -0.41 -0.31
N TRP A 24 -5.32 -0.80 0.41
CA TRP A 24 -6.26 -1.83 -0.06
C TRP A 24 -7.04 -1.38 -1.29
N LEU A 25 -7.52 -0.14 -1.30
CA LEU A 25 -8.25 0.43 -2.44
C LEU A 25 -7.40 0.43 -3.72
N VAL A 26 -6.10 0.74 -3.62
CA VAL A 26 -5.17 0.63 -4.74
C VAL A 26 -5.03 -0.81 -5.22
N LEU A 27 -4.91 -1.77 -4.30
CA LEU A 27 -4.83 -3.19 -4.65
C LEU A 27 -6.12 -3.72 -5.30
N ASP A 28 -7.28 -3.24 -4.87
CA ASP A 28 -8.56 -3.57 -5.49
C ASP A 28 -8.65 -3.03 -6.92
N GLU A 29 -8.21 -1.79 -7.15
CA GLU A 29 -8.15 -1.21 -8.49
C GLU A 29 -7.17 -1.95 -9.40
N LEU A 30 -5.97 -2.30 -8.91
CA LEU A 30 -4.99 -3.10 -9.66
C LEU A 30 -5.54 -4.48 -10.02
N ALA A 31 -6.19 -5.17 -9.07
CA ALA A 31 -6.82 -6.44 -9.33
C ALA A 31 -7.91 -6.30 -10.40
N ARG A 32 -8.77 -5.28 -10.29
CA ARG A 32 -9.84 -5.01 -11.26
C ARG A 32 -9.29 -4.77 -12.67
N ARG A 33 -8.20 -4.02 -12.82
CA ARG A 33 -7.56 -3.73 -14.13
C ARG A 33 -6.98 -4.96 -14.81
N GLN A 34 -6.58 -5.96 -14.02
CA GLN A 34 -5.89 -7.17 -14.50
C GLN A 34 -6.74 -8.44 -14.35
N ASP A 35 -8.07 -8.29 -14.23
CA ASP A 35 -9.03 -9.38 -14.01
C ASP A 35 -8.64 -10.34 -12.86
N GLY A 36 -7.97 -9.79 -11.84
CA GLY A 36 -7.50 -10.48 -10.66
C GLY A 36 -8.61 -10.74 -9.63
N SER A 37 -8.56 -11.90 -8.99
CA SER A 37 -9.48 -12.25 -7.90
C SER A 37 -8.71 -12.51 -6.60
N PHE A 38 -9.10 -11.84 -5.53
CA PHE A 38 -8.54 -12.08 -4.20
C PHE A 38 -9.06 -13.39 -3.60
N ARG A 39 -8.17 -14.17 -2.98
CA ARG A 39 -8.47 -15.40 -2.23
C ARG A 39 -7.77 -15.40 -0.89
N GLY A 40 -8.39 -16.01 0.12
CA GLY A 40 -7.79 -16.14 1.45
C GLY A 40 -6.47 -16.90 1.42
N LYS A 41 -5.38 -16.27 1.87
CA LYS A 41 -4.04 -16.87 1.97
C LYS A 41 -3.17 -16.08 2.95
N PHE A 42 -2.24 -16.75 3.64
CA PHE A 42 -1.25 -16.13 4.53
C PHE A 42 -1.82 -15.29 5.69
N SER A 43 -3.05 -15.54 6.15
CA SER A 43 -3.77 -14.63 7.07
C SER A 43 -4.07 -13.26 6.46
N GLY A 44 -4.46 -13.27 5.19
CA GLY A 44 -4.92 -12.13 4.43
C GLY A 44 -5.54 -12.58 3.13
N GLN A 45 -5.54 -11.69 2.15
CA GLN A 45 -5.97 -11.96 0.80
C GLN A 45 -4.80 -11.88 -0.17
N LEU A 46 -4.76 -12.79 -1.14
CA LEU A 46 -3.81 -12.81 -2.24
C LEU A 46 -4.56 -12.79 -3.56
N ALA A 47 -4.14 -11.95 -4.49
CA ALA A 47 -4.43 -12.09 -5.92
C ALA A 47 -3.10 -12.18 -6.68
N GLU A 48 -2.99 -13.14 -7.58
CA GLU A 48 -1.88 -13.20 -8.54
C GLU A 48 -2.37 -12.59 -9.85
N THR A 49 -1.70 -11.54 -10.32
CA THR A 49 -2.06 -10.80 -11.53
C THR A 49 -0.84 -10.70 -12.44
N ARG A 50 -1.06 -10.21 -13.66
CA ARG A 50 0.00 -9.96 -14.63
C ARG A 50 -0.20 -8.58 -15.23
N LEU A 51 0.85 -7.76 -15.17
CA LEU A 51 0.95 -6.49 -15.87
C LEU A 51 1.97 -6.67 -17.01
N ASP A 52 1.49 -6.64 -18.25
CA ASP A 52 2.28 -7.01 -19.43
C ASP A 52 2.93 -8.41 -19.27
N GLU A 53 4.25 -8.50 -19.18
CA GLU A 53 4.97 -9.76 -18.93
C GLU A 53 5.29 -9.99 -17.45
N ARG A 54 5.08 -8.98 -16.58
CA ARG A 54 5.43 -9.00 -15.16
C ARG A 54 4.34 -9.65 -14.33
N LYS A 55 4.71 -10.62 -13.48
CA LYS A 55 3.83 -11.27 -12.51
C LYS A 55 3.84 -10.47 -11.21
N LEU A 56 2.66 -10.09 -10.75
CA LEU A 56 2.45 -9.36 -9.49
C LEU A 56 1.66 -10.21 -8.50
N ALA A 57 2.12 -10.26 -7.25
CA ALA A 57 1.35 -10.79 -6.13
C ALA A 57 0.81 -9.64 -5.31
N LEU A 58 -0.51 -9.43 -5.37
CA LEU A 58 -1.21 -8.41 -4.59
C LEU A 58 -1.61 -9.01 -3.24
N VAL A 59 -1.10 -8.45 -2.15
CA VAL A 59 -1.29 -8.97 -0.78
C VAL A 59 -2.00 -7.94 0.09
N LYS A 60 -3.15 -8.31 0.65
CA LYS A 60 -3.88 -7.53 1.67
C LYS A 60 -3.82 -8.25 3.02
N PRO A 61 -2.97 -7.81 3.97
CA PRO A 61 -2.91 -8.36 5.32
C PRO A 61 -4.24 -8.24 6.07
N GLU A 62 -4.90 -9.35 6.41
CA GLU A 62 -6.10 -9.31 7.30
C GLU A 62 -5.68 -9.53 8.76
N THR A 63 -4.61 -8.84 9.16
CA THR A 63 -4.08 -8.81 10.53
C THR A 63 -4.18 -7.40 11.08
N PHE A 64 -3.97 -7.24 12.39
CA PHE A 64 -3.80 -5.89 12.93
C PHE A 64 -2.54 -5.24 12.33
N MET A 65 -2.54 -3.91 12.24
CA MET A 65 -1.47 -3.14 11.60
C MET A 65 -0.06 -3.45 12.16
N ASN A 66 0.07 -3.75 13.46
CA ASN A 66 1.34 -4.14 14.06
C ASN A 66 1.81 -5.58 13.71
N ASP A 67 0.98 -6.38 13.06
CA ASP A 67 1.25 -7.74 12.60
C ASP A 67 1.15 -7.86 11.06
N SER A 68 1.22 -6.74 10.32
CA SER A 68 1.18 -6.77 8.85
C SER A 68 2.40 -7.47 8.22
N GLY A 69 3.52 -7.56 8.93
CA GLY A 69 4.73 -8.25 8.46
C GLY A 69 4.56 -9.75 8.33
N ARG A 70 3.72 -10.39 9.15
CA ARG A 70 3.50 -11.84 9.11
C ARG A 70 2.92 -12.34 7.77
N PRO A 71 1.79 -11.81 7.25
CA PRO A 71 1.26 -12.18 5.94
C PRO A 71 2.22 -11.83 4.80
N ILE A 72 2.84 -10.65 4.85
CA ILE A 72 3.74 -10.18 3.79
C ILE A 72 5.00 -11.04 3.74
N GLY A 73 5.64 -11.30 4.87
CA GLY A 73 6.81 -12.17 4.95
C GLY A 73 6.51 -13.61 4.52
N ALA A 74 5.31 -14.12 4.80
CA ALA A 74 4.88 -15.43 4.30
C ALA A 74 4.75 -15.45 2.77
N ALA A 75 4.17 -14.41 2.17
CA ALA A 75 4.10 -14.27 0.71
C ALA A 75 5.49 -14.18 0.08
N VAL A 76 6.39 -13.37 0.66
CA VAL A 76 7.77 -13.20 0.19
C VAL A 76 8.52 -14.54 0.19
N ARG A 77 8.44 -15.31 1.28
CA ARG A 77 9.06 -16.65 1.36
C ARG A 77 8.45 -17.64 0.38
N PHE A 78 7.12 -17.62 0.20
CA PHE A 78 6.41 -18.51 -0.71
C PHE A 78 6.82 -18.26 -2.17
N PHE A 79 6.87 -16.99 -2.57
CA PHE A 79 7.23 -16.60 -3.94
C PHE A 79 8.73 -16.51 -4.20
N LYS A 80 9.56 -16.65 -3.14
CA LYS A 80 11.03 -16.59 -3.20
C LYS A 80 11.53 -15.30 -3.85
N VAL A 81 10.99 -14.17 -3.40
CA VAL A 81 11.42 -12.84 -3.85
C VAL A 81 12.28 -12.18 -2.78
N ASP A 82 13.18 -11.29 -3.20
CA ASP A 82 13.99 -10.48 -2.28
C ASP A 82 13.20 -9.27 -1.77
N ALA A 83 13.67 -8.66 -0.67
CA ALA A 83 13.01 -7.49 -0.07
C ALA A 83 12.92 -6.28 -1.04
N GLY A 84 13.88 -6.12 -1.96
CA GLY A 84 13.84 -5.09 -2.99
C GLY A 84 12.72 -5.29 -4.03
N ALA A 85 12.17 -6.49 -4.13
CA ALA A 85 11.00 -6.83 -4.94
C ALA A 85 9.69 -6.85 -4.12
N VAL A 86 9.67 -6.10 -3.01
CA VAL A 86 8.47 -5.85 -2.21
C VAL A 86 8.13 -4.36 -2.30
N LEU A 87 6.92 -4.05 -2.77
CA LEU A 87 6.35 -2.72 -2.75
C LEU A 87 5.25 -2.64 -1.71
N VAL A 88 5.40 -1.76 -0.72
CA VAL A 88 4.37 -1.47 0.28
C VAL A 88 3.61 -0.20 -0.10
N VAL A 89 2.30 -0.32 -0.28
CA VAL A 89 1.38 0.78 -0.59
C VAL A 89 0.63 1.15 0.69
N HIS A 90 0.74 2.38 1.15
CA HIS A 90 0.13 2.82 2.42
C HIS A 90 -0.23 4.31 2.42
N ASP A 91 -1.14 4.68 3.32
CA ASP A 91 -1.47 6.07 3.63
C ASP A 91 -0.33 6.75 4.40
N ASP A 92 -0.15 8.05 4.15
CA ASP A 92 0.88 8.83 4.79
C ASP A 92 0.35 10.23 5.15
N VAL A 93 0.35 10.51 6.45
CA VAL A 93 -0.19 11.75 7.00
C VAL A 93 0.79 12.93 6.85
N ASP A 94 2.07 12.67 6.60
CA ASP A 94 3.07 13.72 6.41
C ASP A 94 3.10 14.25 4.96
N LEU A 95 2.29 13.67 4.08
CA LEU A 95 2.09 14.15 2.72
C LEU A 95 0.69 14.75 2.59
N ASP A 96 0.59 15.89 1.90
CA ASP A 96 -0.67 16.52 1.58
C ASP A 96 -1.61 15.57 0.84
N THR A 97 -2.91 15.69 1.10
CA THR A 97 -3.92 14.84 0.45
C THR A 97 -3.79 14.88 -1.07
N GLY A 98 -3.69 13.70 -1.69
CA GLY A 98 -3.54 13.57 -3.13
C GLY A 98 -2.10 13.55 -3.65
N ARG A 99 -1.12 13.86 -2.79
CA ARG A 99 0.31 13.72 -3.14
C ARG A 99 0.70 12.25 -3.12
N LEU A 100 1.44 11.80 -4.13
CA LEU A 100 2.05 10.48 -4.16
C LEU A 100 3.54 10.60 -3.93
N GLN A 101 4.17 9.56 -3.38
CA GLN A 101 5.63 9.51 -3.34
C GLN A 101 6.13 8.06 -3.35
N ALA A 102 6.90 7.71 -4.37
CA ALA A 102 7.63 6.46 -4.46
C ALA A 102 9.05 6.58 -3.88
N ARG A 103 9.49 5.58 -3.13
CA ARG A 103 10.84 5.54 -2.56
C ARG A 103 11.31 4.12 -2.26
N LEU A 104 12.63 3.93 -2.21
CA LEU A 104 13.27 2.76 -1.60
C LEU A 104 13.66 3.07 -0.15
N GLY A 105 13.28 2.19 0.76
CA GLY A 105 13.66 2.22 2.17
C GLY A 105 13.48 3.57 2.86
N GLY A 106 14.24 3.78 3.94
CA GLY A 106 14.21 4.98 4.78
C GLY A 106 13.46 4.81 6.10
N GLY A 107 13.25 5.91 6.82
CA GLY A 107 12.63 5.88 8.15
C GLY A 107 11.21 5.29 8.14
N LEU A 108 10.86 4.57 9.21
CA LEU A 108 9.56 3.93 9.39
C LEU A 108 8.50 4.86 9.98
N GLY A 109 8.87 6.08 10.38
CA GLY A 109 7.93 7.16 10.74
C GLY A 109 6.97 6.87 11.89
N GLY A 110 7.27 5.90 12.76
CA GLY A 110 6.33 5.44 13.80
C GLY A 110 5.19 4.57 13.28
N HIS A 111 5.16 4.24 11.99
CA HIS A 111 4.13 3.41 11.36
C HIS A 111 4.30 1.94 11.76
N ASN A 112 3.35 1.40 12.52
CA ASN A 112 3.43 0.04 13.08
C ASN A 112 3.47 -1.04 11.99
N GLY A 113 2.73 -0.87 10.88
CA GLY A 113 2.80 -1.75 9.71
C GLY A 113 4.19 -1.85 9.11
N LEU A 114 4.80 -0.71 8.78
CA LEU A 114 6.16 -0.68 8.23
C LEU A 114 7.19 -1.31 9.17
N ARG A 115 7.06 -1.10 10.49
CA ARG A 115 7.91 -1.76 11.49
C ARG A 115 7.75 -3.28 11.50
N SER A 116 6.50 -3.75 11.44
CA SER A 116 6.19 -5.18 11.38
C SER A 116 6.79 -5.83 10.12
N ILE A 117 6.66 -5.16 8.97
CA ILE A 117 7.21 -5.61 7.68
C ILE A 117 8.73 -5.66 7.74
N ALA A 118 9.37 -4.60 8.21
CA ALA A 118 10.81 -4.55 8.37
C ALA A 118 11.36 -5.71 9.21
N GLN A 119 10.70 -6.02 10.32
CA GLN A 119 11.05 -7.17 11.16
C GLN A 119 10.90 -8.51 10.42
N ALA A 120 9.80 -8.67 9.67
CA ALA A 120 9.55 -9.90 8.92
C ALA A 120 10.49 -10.10 7.72
N LEU A 121 10.97 -9.01 7.12
CA LEU A 121 11.90 -9.03 5.98
C LEU A 121 13.38 -8.97 6.41
N GLY A 122 13.66 -8.60 7.66
CA GLY A 122 15.02 -8.40 8.17
C GLY A 122 15.72 -7.14 7.66
N THR A 123 15.00 -6.25 6.97
CA THR A 123 15.53 -5.00 6.42
C THR A 123 14.43 -3.96 6.23
N ASN A 124 14.82 -2.68 6.18
CA ASN A 124 13.96 -1.58 5.76
C ASN A 124 14.06 -1.30 4.25
N ASP A 125 14.91 -2.02 3.51
CA ASP A 125 15.23 -1.75 2.10
C ASP A 125 14.21 -2.38 1.14
N PHE A 126 12.94 -2.01 1.33
CA PHE A 126 11.84 -2.35 0.45
C PHE A 126 11.23 -1.09 -0.16
N LEU A 127 10.55 -1.24 -1.30
CA LEU A 127 9.91 -0.14 -2.01
C LEU A 127 8.64 0.30 -1.28
N ARG A 128 8.34 1.60 -1.35
CA ARG A 128 7.14 2.19 -0.76
C ARG A 128 6.48 3.13 -1.74
N LEU A 129 5.16 3.01 -1.89
CA LEU A 129 4.30 4.04 -2.46
C LEU A 129 3.49 4.65 -1.33
N ARG A 130 3.83 5.90 -1.00
CA ARG A 130 3.17 6.69 0.03
C ARG A 130 2.02 7.46 -0.61
N ILE A 131 0.81 7.31 -0.08
CA ILE A 131 -0.38 8.03 -0.52
C ILE A 131 -0.68 9.10 0.50
N GLY A 132 -0.52 10.35 0.12
CA GLY A 132 -0.80 11.49 0.97
C GLY A 132 -2.29 11.56 1.31
N VAL A 133 -2.56 11.53 2.62
CA VAL A 133 -3.90 11.67 3.18
C VAL A 133 -4.02 12.87 4.12
N GLY A 134 -2.92 13.60 4.31
CA GLY A 134 -2.84 14.77 5.16
C GLY A 134 -2.99 14.50 6.65
N ARG A 135 -3.10 15.59 7.41
CA ARG A 135 -3.35 15.60 8.86
C ARG A 135 -4.69 16.30 9.13
N PRO A 136 -5.27 16.08 10.33
CA PRO A 136 -6.36 16.93 10.83
C PRO A 136 -6.04 18.42 10.63
N GLY A 137 -6.93 19.14 9.95
CA GLY A 137 -6.79 20.56 9.72
C GLY A 137 -6.88 21.38 11.01
N ARG A 138 -6.55 22.67 10.93
CA ARG A 138 -6.68 23.57 12.09
C ARG A 138 -8.14 23.64 12.55
N GLY A 139 -8.39 23.25 13.80
CA GLY A 139 -9.72 23.24 14.40
C GLY A 139 -10.40 21.85 14.38
N ASP A 140 -9.82 20.89 13.66
CA ASP A 140 -10.20 19.49 13.78
C ASP A 140 -9.65 18.92 15.10
N ARG A 141 -10.51 18.29 15.89
CA ARG A 141 -10.19 17.75 17.22
C ARG A 141 -9.81 16.27 17.17
N ARG A 142 -9.92 15.62 16.02
CA ARG A 142 -9.55 14.22 15.83
C ARG A 142 -8.06 14.03 16.11
N SER A 143 -7.72 12.91 16.75
CA SER A 143 -6.33 12.46 16.75
C SER A 143 -5.93 12.01 15.34
N VAL A 144 -4.63 11.86 15.08
CA VAL A 144 -4.15 11.31 13.80
C VAL A 144 -4.72 9.91 13.56
N ALA A 145 -4.82 9.10 14.60
CA ALA A 145 -5.40 7.75 14.52
C ALA A 145 -6.88 7.80 14.10
N ASP A 146 -7.68 8.65 14.74
CA ASP A 146 -9.11 8.78 14.41
C ASP A 146 -9.31 9.35 13.00
N TYR A 147 -8.40 10.25 12.57
CA TYR A 147 -8.45 10.87 11.25
C TYR A 147 -8.21 9.85 10.13
N VAL A 148 -7.17 9.01 10.24
CA VAL A 148 -6.90 7.99 9.22
C VAL A 148 -7.97 6.90 9.21
N LEU A 149 -8.59 6.60 10.36
CA LEU A 149 -9.72 5.68 10.46
C LEU A 149 -11.06 6.29 10.00
N SER A 150 -11.08 7.53 9.53
CA SER A 150 -12.26 8.18 8.96
C SER A 150 -12.20 8.26 7.43
N GLY A 151 -13.37 8.42 6.80
CA GLY A 151 -13.48 8.56 5.34
C GLY A 151 -12.90 9.86 4.81
N PHE A 152 -12.46 9.86 3.55
CA PHE A 152 -11.94 11.03 2.86
C PHE A 152 -12.91 12.22 2.89
N ASP A 153 -12.37 13.43 2.83
CA ASP A 153 -13.17 14.64 2.77
C ASP A 153 -13.91 14.71 1.41
N ALA A 154 -15.07 15.36 1.37
CA ALA A 154 -16.00 15.28 0.24
C ALA A 154 -15.43 15.88 -1.06
N GLU A 155 -14.50 16.82 -0.93
CA GLU A 155 -13.76 17.47 -2.01
C GLU A 155 -12.70 16.56 -2.66
N VAL A 156 -12.34 15.45 -2.02
CA VAL A 156 -11.34 14.53 -2.55
C VAL A 156 -12.00 13.58 -3.54
N ASP A 157 -11.58 13.64 -4.81
CA ASP A 157 -11.89 12.58 -5.76
C ASP A 157 -11.06 11.33 -5.43
N VAL A 158 -11.65 10.45 -4.62
CA VAL A 158 -11.01 9.20 -4.19
C VAL A 158 -10.74 8.28 -5.39
N ASN A 159 -11.62 8.26 -6.39
CA ASN A 159 -11.42 7.37 -7.54
C ASN A 159 -10.22 7.84 -8.38
N GLU A 160 -10.10 9.16 -8.58
CA GLU A 160 -8.94 9.75 -9.25
C GLU A 160 -7.65 9.47 -8.47
N LEU A 161 -7.65 9.69 -7.15
CA LEU A 161 -6.48 9.43 -6.30
C LEU A 161 -6.04 7.97 -6.36
N ILE A 162 -6.97 7.03 -6.19
CA ILE A 162 -6.70 5.60 -6.23
C ILE A 162 -6.25 5.17 -7.64
N GLY A 163 -6.85 5.72 -8.69
CA GLY A 163 -6.45 5.50 -10.07
C GLY A 163 -5.01 5.93 -10.33
N ARG A 164 -4.64 7.16 -9.93
CA ARG A 164 -3.27 7.67 -10.06
C ARG A 164 -2.26 6.88 -9.23
N ALA A 165 -2.65 6.41 -8.05
CA ALA A 165 -1.80 5.56 -7.22
C ALA A 165 -1.60 4.17 -7.84
N ALA A 166 -2.64 3.58 -8.45
CA ALA A 166 -2.51 2.35 -9.23
C ALA A 166 -1.58 2.56 -10.45
N ASP A 167 -1.69 3.68 -11.15
CA ASP A 167 -0.77 4.03 -12.26
C ASP A 167 0.68 4.14 -11.79
N ALA A 168 0.91 4.64 -10.58
CA ALA A 168 2.24 4.70 -9.97
C ALA A 168 2.79 3.29 -9.64
N VAL A 169 1.95 2.37 -9.16
CA VAL A 169 2.34 0.97 -8.97
C VAL A 169 2.68 0.30 -10.31
N GLU A 170 1.86 0.51 -11.33
CA GLU A 170 2.11 -0.03 -12.68
C GLU A 170 3.39 0.53 -13.29
N THR A 171 3.63 1.85 -13.16
CA THR A 171 4.87 2.49 -13.59
C THR A 171 6.07 1.89 -12.86
N LEU A 172 5.96 1.64 -11.55
CA LEU A 172 7.05 1.05 -10.77
C LEU A 172 7.34 -0.39 -11.21
N ALA A 173 6.31 -1.18 -11.47
CA ALA A 173 6.45 -2.56 -11.94
C ALA A 173 7.04 -2.66 -13.36
N ARG A 174 6.71 -1.70 -14.24
CA ARG A 174 7.13 -1.68 -15.64
C ARG A 174 8.48 -1.00 -15.85
N ASP A 175 8.61 0.21 -15.33
CA ASP A 175 9.68 1.17 -15.65
C ASP A 175 10.65 1.40 -14.48
N GLY A 176 10.34 0.87 -13.29
CA GLY A 176 11.20 0.95 -12.11
C GLY A 176 11.04 2.21 -11.27
N LEU A 177 11.84 2.30 -10.20
CA LEU A 177 11.71 3.33 -9.18
C LEU A 177 12.02 4.73 -9.72
N GLU A 178 13.13 4.92 -10.45
CA GLU A 178 13.56 6.25 -10.91
C GLU A 178 12.48 6.94 -11.77
N GLU A 179 11.90 6.20 -12.72
CA GLU A 179 10.85 6.73 -13.59
C GLU A 179 9.57 7.04 -12.80
N THR A 180 9.22 6.18 -11.85
CA THR A 180 8.08 6.43 -10.95
C THR A 180 8.31 7.69 -10.13
N GLN A 181 9.52 7.90 -9.58
CA GLN A 181 9.84 9.10 -8.83
C GLN A 181 9.74 10.36 -9.69
N ARG A 182 10.24 10.30 -10.93
CA ARG A 182 10.16 11.42 -11.87
C ARG A 182 8.72 11.86 -12.16
N ARG A 183 7.78 10.91 -12.22
CA ARG A 183 6.38 11.19 -12.55
C ARG A 183 5.52 11.59 -11.35
N TYR A 184 5.81 11.06 -10.16
CA TYR A 184 4.86 11.08 -9.04
C TYR A 184 5.35 11.79 -7.77
N ASN A 185 6.63 12.08 -7.58
CA ASN A 185 7.17 12.71 -6.35
C ASN A 185 7.09 14.24 -6.33
#